data_AF-A0A1Q5MHN5-F1
#
_entry.id   AF-A0A1Q5MHN5-F1
#
_cell.length_a   1.000
_cell.length_b   1.000
_cell.length_c   1.000
_cell.angle_alpha   90.00
_cell.angle_beta   90.00
_cell.angle_gamma   90.00
#
_symmetry.space_group_name_H-M   'P 1'
#
loop_
_entity.id
_entity.type
_entity.pdbx_description
1 polymer ?
#
loop_
_entity_poly.entity_id
_entity_poly.type
_entity_poly.pdbx_seq_one_letter_code
_entity_poly.pdbx_strand_id
1 'polypeptide(L)'
;MTEPITGWIMGRNLRGFLELLSRYVGCTFDETGWETVEAGVHDTDDEASDGWYSYPLVGTDATLRVSLARAVGGQEVSVRAAGAQTPELRLRADTLLSAFAGL
;
A
#
# COMPACT_ATOMS: atom_id res chain seq x y z
N MET A 1 14.69 9.01 -9.05
CA MET A 1 13.63 8.38 -8.23
C MET A 1 13.53 6.93 -8.66
N THR A 2 13.46 5.98 -7.73
CA THR A 2 13.24 4.57 -8.07
C THR A 2 11.81 4.37 -8.58
N GLU A 3 11.63 3.46 -9.54
CA GLU A 3 10.30 3.11 -10.04
C GLU A 3 9.44 2.54 -8.90
N PRO A 4 8.14 2.91 -8.84
CA PRO A 4 7.25 2.37 -7.84
C PRO A 4 7.08 0.86 -8.04
N ILE A 5 6.88 0.15 -6.93
CA ILE A 5 6.51 -1.25 -6.94
C ILE A 5 4.99 -1.28 -7.05
N THR A 6 4.47 -1.97 -8.06
CA THR A 6 3.04 -1.93 -8.38
C THR A 6 2.46 -3.34 -8.40
N GLY A 7 1.23 -3.48 -7.96
CA GLY A 7 0.52 -4.75 -7.94
C GLY A 7 -0.90 -4.56 -7.42
N TRP A 8 -1.55 -5.67 -7.11
CA TRP A 8 -2.87 -5.69 -6.48
C TRP A 8 -2.85 -6.67 -5.33
N ILE A 9 -3.72 -6.45 -4.35
CA ILE A 9 -3.94 -7.33 -3.20
C ILE A 9 -5.44 -7.55 -3.02
N MET A 10 -5.84 -8.62 -2.33
CA MET A 10 -7.23 -8.73 -1.89
C MET A 10 -7.54 -7.63 -0.86
N GLY A 11 -8.68 -6.95 -1.01
CA GLY A 11 -9.07 -5.82 -0.14
C GLY A 11 -9.16 -6.22 1.34
N ARG A 12 -9.63 -7.44 1.63
CA ARG A 12 -9.62 -8.01 2.99
C ARG A 12 -8.23 -8.07 3.64
N ASN A 13 -7.17 -8.08 2.82
CA ASN A 13 -5.79 -8.18 3.28
C ASN A 13 -5.13 -6.80 3.43
N LEU A 14 -5.81 -5.68 3.07
CA LEU A 14 -5.23 -4.33 3.05
C LEU A 14 -4.65 -3.90 4.41
N ARG A 15 -5.37 -4.16 5.51
CA ARG A 15 -4.90 -3.81 6.85
C ARG A 15 -3.59 -4.52 7.19
N GLY A 16 -3.58 -5.84 7.06
CA GLY A 16 -2.39 -6.65 7.33
C GLY A 16 -1.21 -6.29 6.42
N PHE A 17 -1.48 -5.93 5.17
CA PHE A 17 -0.46 -5.45 4.24
C PHE A 17 0.20 -4.17 4.76
N LEU A 18 -0.59 -3.17 5.16
CA LEU A 18 -0.07 -1.90 5.65
C LEU A 18 0.64 -2.04 7.01
N GLU A 19 0.13 -2.87 7.91
CA GLU A 19 0.78 -3.17 9.19
C GLU A 19 2.15 -3.83 9.01
N LEU A 20 2.32 -4.73 8.03
CA LEU A 20 3.61 -5.35 7.76
C LEU A 20 4.55 -4.41 7.00
N LEU A 21 4.03 -3.65 6.04
CA LEU A 21 4.82 -2.66 5.30
C LEU A 21 5.31 -1.53 6.23
N SER A 22 4.49 -1.10 7.19
CA SER A 22 4.85 -0.09 8.19
C SER A 22 6.06 -0.52 9.02
N ARG A 23 6.11 -1.81 9.40
CA ARG A 23 7.25 -2.38 10.13
C ARG A 23 8.54 -2.36 9.33
N TYR A 24 8.47 -2.56 8.00
CA TYR A 24 9.67 -2.51 7.15
C TYR A 24 10.26 -1.11 7.01
N VAL A 25 9.47 -0.06 7.24
CA VAL A 25 9.94 1.33 7.18
C VAL A 25 10.21 1.93 8.56
N GLY A 26 9.92 1.19 9.64
CA GLY A 26 10.09 1.66 11.02
C GLY A 26 9.01 2.66 11.44
N CYS A 27 7.76 2.54 10.96
CA CYS A 27 6.64 3.37 11.40
C CYS A 27 5.55 2.59 12.12
N THR A 28 4.87 3.26 13.05
CA THR A 28 3.67 2.73 13.71
C THR A 28 2.47 2.89 12.79
N PHE A 29 1.70 1.83 12.60
CA PHE A 29 0.41 1.85 11.93
C PHE A 29 -0.62 1.32 12.93
N ASP A 30 -1.39 2.24 13.51
CA ASP A 30 -2.35 1.99 14.58
C ASP A 30 -3.80 2.08 14.05
N GLU A 31 -4.78 2.00 14.96
CA GLU A 31 -6.20 2.05 14.58
C GLU A 31 -6.56 3.36 13.88
N THR A 32 -6.01 4.49 14.32
CA THR A 32 -6.24 5.80 13.69
C THR A 32 -5.72 5.83 12.26
N GLY A 33 -4.53 5.26 12.04
CA GLY A 33 -3.96 5.08 10.71
C GLY A 33 -4.84 4.18 9.83
N TRP A 34 -5.38 3.11 10.39
CA TRP A 34 -6.31 2.22 9.70
C TRP A 34 -7.60 2.93 9.29
N GLU A 35 -8.30 3.57 10.22
CA GLU A 35 -9.55 4.29 9.96
C GLU A 35 -9.38 5.36 8.86
N THR A 36 -8.24 6.06 8.88
CA THR A 36 -7.88 7.07 7.87
C THR A 36 -7.74 6.45 6.48
N VAL A 37 -7.05 5.31 6.38
CA VAL A 37 -6.87 4.61 5.10
C VAL A 37 -8.19 4.00 4.63
N GLU A 38 -8.95 3.37 5.52
CA GLU A 38 -10.22 2.73 5.19
C GLU A 38 -11.21 3.75 4.63
N ALA A 39 -11.33 4.92 5.25
CA ALA A 39 -12.12 6.02 4.74
C ALA A 39 -11.59 6.55 3.41
N GLY A 40 -10.26 6.73 3.29
CA GLY A 40 -9.63 7.26 2.08
C GLY A 40 -9.78 6.36 0.85
N VAL A 41 -9.81 5.04 1.04
CA VAL A 41 -9.93 4.06 -0.05
C VAL A 41 -11.39 3.82 -0.48
N HIS A 42 -12.39 4.16 0.35
CA HIS A 42 -13.79 3.81 0.13
C HIS A 42 -14.31 4.15 -1.28
N ASP A 43 -14.05 5.38 -1.72
CA ASP A 43 -14.54 5.97 -2.98
C ASP A 43 -13.46 6.04 -4.08
N THR A 44 -12.42 5.21 -3.97
CA THR A 44 -11.34 5.14 -4.98
C THR A 44 -11.71 4.23 -6.15
N ASP A 45 -11.08 4.50 -7.30
CA ASP A 45 -11.26 3.80 -8.57
C ASP A 45 -9.91 3.76 -9.30
N ASP A 46 -9.41 2.57 -9.61
CA ASP A 46 -8.10 2.39 -10.22
C ASP A 46 -8.06 2.66 -11.73
N GLU A 47 -9.23 2.72 -12.39
CA GLU A 47 -9.41 3.11 -13.78
C GLU A 47 -9.49 4.64 -13.94
N ALA A 48 -9.90 5.35 -12.89
CA ALA A 48 -9.96 6.82 -12.88
C ALA A 48 -8.58 7.46 -12.64
N SER A 49 -8.24 8.48 -13.44
CA SER A 49 -6.93 9.15 -13.36
C SER A 49 -6.65 9.86 -12.04
N ASP A 50 -7.71 10.31 -11.36
CA ASP A 50 -7.70 10.98 -10.05
C ASP A 50 -8.33 10.11 -8.95
N GLY A 51 -8.67 8.85 -9.26
CA GLY A 51 -9.34 7.93 -8.34
C GLY A 51 -8.44 7.25 -7.32
N TRP A 52 -7.19 7.70 -7.13
CA TRP A 52 -6.23 7.07 -6.24
C TRP A 52 -6.07 7.83 -4.92
N TYR A 53 -6.21 7.13 -3.80
CA TYR A 53 -5.87 7.64 -2.48
C TYR A 53 -4.39 7.46 -2.20
N SER A 54 -3.72 8.42 -1.54
CA SER A 54 -2.31 8.31 -1.19
C SER A 54 -2.11 8.48 0.31
N TYR A 55 -1.41 7.52 0.92
CA TYR A 55 -1.07 7.51 2.34
C TYR A 55 0.46 7.45 2.53
N PRO A 56 1.05 8.37 3.30
CA PRO A 56 2.48 8.31 3.61
C PRO A 56 2.76 7.36 4.78
N LEU A 57 3.69 6.43 4.58
CA LEU A 57 4.32 5.68 5.67
C LEU A 57 5.67 6.33 5.97
N VAL A 58 5.70 7.14 7.04
CA VAL A 58 6.90 7.89 7.47
C VAL A 58 7.48 7.19 8.69
N GLY A 59 8.54 6.42 8.48
CA GLY A 59 9.21 5.70 9.57
C GLY A 59 10.66 6.13 9.75
N THR A 60 11.31 5.54 10.74
CA THR A 60 12.71 5.84 11.08
C THR A 60 13.69 5.36 10.01
N ASP A 61 13.34 4.31 9.28
CA ASP A 61 14.24 3.63 8.36
C ASP A 61 14.02 4.06 6.90
N ALA A 62 12.77 4.40 6.55
CA ALA A 62 12.40 4.85 5.22
C ALA A 62 11.08 5.65 5.21
N THR A 63 10.81 6.32 4.09
CA THR A 63 9.50 6.90 3.79
C THR A 63 8.96 6.30 2.51
N LEU A 64 7.76 5.71 2.58
CA LEU A 64 7.02 5.25 1.41
C LEU A 64 5.78 6.11 1.20
N ARG A 65 5.49 6.43 -0.06
CA ARG A 65 4.15 6.86 -0.47
C ARG A 65 3.42 5.65 -1.02
N VAL A 66 2.35 5.25 -0.37
CA VAL A 66 1.50 4.15 -0.81
C VAL A 66 0.26 4.75 -1.45
N SER A 67 0.10 4.56 -2.75
CA SER A 67 -1.13 4.90 -3.46
C SER A 67 -2.00 3.66 -3.60
N LEU A 68 -3.30 3.83 -3.32
CA LEU A 68 -4.29 2.77 -3.20
C LEU A 68 -5.52 3.14 -4.03
N ALA A 69 -6.07 2.19 -4.77
CA ALA A 69 -7.35 2.35 -5.46
C ALA A 69 -8.11 1.03 -5.54
N ARG A 70 -9.43 1.05 -5.41
CA ARG A 70 -10.24 -0.17 -5.57
C ARG A 70 -10.34 -0.56 -7.05
N ALA A 71 -10.27 -1.85 -7.31
CA ALA A 71 -10.53 -2.39 -8.64
C ALA A 71 -12.03 -2.30 -8.96
N VAL A 72 -12.36 -1.84 -10.17
CA VAL A 72 -13.75 -1.79 -10.65
C VAL A 72 -14.30 -3.21 -10.81
N GLY A 73 -15.44 -3.49 -10.17
CA GLY A 73 -16.11 -4.80 -10.28
C GLY A 73 -15.44 -5.95 -9.50
N GLY A 74 -14.38 -5.65 -8.74
CA GLY A 74 -13.58 -6.63 -8.01
C GLY A 74 -13.65 -6.49 -6.49
N GLN A 75 -12.81 -7.27 -5.81
CA GLN A 75 -12.54 -7.14 -4.37
C GLN A 75 -11.08 -6.74 -4.11
N GLU A 76 -10.33 -6.47 -5.16
CA GLU A 76 -8.93 -6.14 -5.15
C GLU A 76 -8.72 -4.65 -4.85
N VAL A 77 -7.55 -4.35 -4.29
CA VAL A 77 -7.03 -3.00 -4.15
C VAL A 77 -5.72 -2.95 -4.94
N SER A 78 -5.68 -2.10 -5.94
CA SER A 78 -4.49 -1.74 -6.69
C SER A 78 -3.57 -0.90 -5.81
N VAL A 79 -2.28 -1.24 -5.77
CA VAL A 79 -1.28 -0.66 -4.88
C VAL A 79 -0.09 -0.16 -5.69
N ARG A 80 0.41 1.03 -5.34
CA ARG A 80 1.70 1.57 -5.81
C ARG A 80 2.52 2.02 -4.60
N ALA A 81 3.67 1.41 -4.37
CA ALA A 81 4.61 1.80 -3.33
C ALA A 81 5.81 2.53 -3.94
N ALA A 82 5.89 3.84 -3.72
CA ALA A 82 7.01 4.67 -4.15
C ALA A 82 7.92 5.03 -2.97
N GLY A 83 9.22 5.22 -3.22
CA GLY A 83 10.19 5.63 -2.21
C GLY A 83 11.03 4.49 -1.61
N ALA A 84 10.88 3.26 -2.09
CA ALA A 84 11.78 2.16 -1.73
C ALA A 84 13.16 2.39 -2.38
N GLN A 85 14.10 2.91 -1.59
CA GLN A 85 15.43 3.31 -2.08
C GLN A 85 16.46 2.19 -2.01
N THR A 86 16.28 1.20 -1.13
CA THR A 86 17.21 0.07 -0.97
C THR A 86 16.69 -1.19 -1.69
N PRO A 87 17.58 -2.01 -2.26
CA PRO A 87 17.20 -3.29 -2.87
C PRO A 87 16.44 -4.21 -1.90
N GLU A 88 16.82 -4.23 -0.63
CA GLU A 88 16.21 -5.07 0.41
C GLU A 88 14.77 -4.65 0.68
N LEU A 89 14.51 -3.35 0.83
CA LEU A 89 13.15 -2.84 1.04
C LEU A 89 12.29 -3.08 -0.19
N ARG A 90 12.85 -2.91 -1.39
CA ARG A 90 12.15 -3.16 -2.65
C ARG A 90 11.74 -4.63 -2.78
N LEU A 91 12.65 -5.56 -2.51
CA LEU A 91 12.37 -7.00 -2.51
C LEU A 91 11.29 -7.37 -1.48
N ARG A 92 11.37 -6.83 -0.26
CA ARG A 92 10.39 -7.08 0.80
C ARG A 92 8.99 -6.58 0.45
N ALA A 93 8.89 -5.37 -0.09
CA ALA A 93 7.60 -4.79 -0.50
C ALA A 93 6.98 -5.54 -1.69
N ASP A 94 7.79 -5.93 -2.69
CA ASP A 94 7.35 -6.74 -3.84
C ASP A 94 6.87 -8.14 -3.42
N THR A 95 7.61 -8.77 -2.50
CA THR A 95 7.23 -10.07 -1.91
C THR A 95 5.91 -9.95 -1.14
N LEU A 96 5.72 -8.86 -0.39
CA LEU A 96 4.51 -8.63 0.39
C LEU A 96 3.29 -8.43 -0.53
N LEU A 97 3.43 -7.67 -1.61
CA LEU A 97 2.38 -7.53 -2.63
C LEU A 97 2.00 -8.90 -3.20
N SER A 98 2.99 -9.70 -3.58
CA SER A 98 2.75 -11.05 -4.14
C SER A 98 2.04 -11.97 -3.14
N ALA A 99 2.43 -11.94 -1.87
CA ALA A 99 1.81 -12.76 -0.83
C ALA A 99 0.36 -12.36 -0.54
N PHE A 100 0.03 -11.07 -0.62
CA PHE A 100 -1.30 -10.54 -0.30
C PHE A 100 -2.27 -10.55 -1.48
N ALA A 101 -1.80 -10.86 -2.69
CA ALA A 101 -2.60 -11.07 -3.89
C ALA A 101 -3.36 -12.41 -3.89
N GLY A 102 -2.79 -13.48 -3.32
CA GLY A 102 -3.27 -14.86 -3.52
C GLY A 102 -3.87 -15.58 -2.32
N LEU A 103 -4.02 -14.92 -1.17
CA LEU A 103 -4.56 -15.50 0.07
C LEU A 103 -6.00 -15.08 0.35
#